data_AF-A0A498NR60-F1
#
_entry.id   AF-A0A498NR60-F1
#
_cell.length_a   1.000
_cell.length_b   1.000
_cell.length_c   1.000
_cell.angle_alpha   90.00
_cell.angle_beta   90.00
_cell.angle_gamma   90.00
#
_symmetry.space_group_name_H-M   'P 1'
#
loop_
_entity.id
_entity.type
_entity.pdbx_description
1 polymer ?
#
loop_
_entity_poly.entity_id
_entity_poly.type
_entity_poly.pdbx_seq_one_letter_code
_entity_poly.pdbx_strand_id
1 'polypeptide(L)'
;MNDCGGCQIDCSDPCRTFTQQPMLNMVRTALKDHKDSKKDKASRSMSLTGPGPVKVMESFTWEEYLKDTSSVPAPPSCFKQSRIPPSNDFKVGMKLEARDPRNSTSTCIATVMGLMGARLRLRLDGSDSTNDFWRLVDSADIQPIGTCEKNGDMLQPPLGTSDVTSPPQLIRAGV
;
A
#
# COMPACT_ATOMS: atom_id res chain seq x y z
N MET A 1 -32.83 -8.92 -20.53
CA MET A 1 -32.59 -9.20 -19.11
C MET A 1 -31.31 -10.00 -19.01
N ASN A 2 -30.26 -9.28 -18.59
CA ASN A 2 -29.03 -9.71 -17.93
C ASN A 2 -28.02 -10.53 -18.75
N ASP A 3 -27.23 -9.77 -19.49
CA ASP A 3 -25.89 -10.11 -19.97
C ASP A 3 -24.90 -9.83 -18.82
N CYS A 4 -24.32 -10.88 -18.24
CA CYS A 4 -23.28 -10.74 -17.22
C CYS A 4 -21.92 -10.79 -17.90
N GLY A 5 -21.35 -9.61 -18.17
CA GLY A 5 -19.99 -9.46 -18.66
C GLY A 5 -18.98 -10.09 -17.71
N GLY A 6 -18.41 -11.23 -18.12
CA GLY A 6 -17.24 -11.80 -17.48
C GLY A 6 -16.01 -10.94 -17.78
N CYS A 7 -15.42 -10.35 -16.74
CA CYS A 7 -14.06 -9.80 -16.85
C CYS A 7 -13.07 -10.96 -16.91
N GLN A 8 -12.76 -11.40 -18.14
CA GLN A 8 -11.66 -12.32 -18.40
C GLN A 8 -10.34 -11.56 -18.21
N ILE A 9 -9.70 -11.78 -17.07
CA ILE A 9 -8.34 -11.29 -16.83
C ILE A 9 -7.41 -12.26 -17.55
N ASP A 10 -7.08 -11.92 -18.80
CA ASP A 10 -6.09 -12.63 -19.60
C ASP A 10 -4.72 -12.48 -18.92
N CYS A 11 -4.24 -13.56 -18.30
CA CYS A 11 -2.93 -13.64 -17.66
C CYS A 11 -1.90 -14.25 -18.62
N SER A 12 -1.80 -13.73 -19.83
CA SER A 12 -0.77 -14.12 -20.80
C SER A 12 0.29 -13.03 -20.91
N ASP A 13 1.23 -12.98 -19.96
CA ASP A 13 2.51 -12.30 -20.16
C ASP A 13 3.67 -13.13 -19.58
N PRO A 14 4.64 -13.58 -20.41
CA PRO A 14 5.68 -14.50 -20.00
C PRO A 14 6.96 -13.75 -19.64
N CYS A 15 7.24 -13.53 -18.36
CA CYS A 15 8.65 -13.38 -17.95
C CYS A 15 8.91 -13.64 -16.46
N ARG A 16 9.88 -14.54 -16.25
CA ARG A 16 10.65 -14.82 -15.02
C ARG A 16 9.98 -15.68 -13.96
N THR A 17 10.10 -16.98 -14.23
CA THR A 17 10.28 -18.07 -13.27
C THR A 17 11.23 -17.70 -12.12
N PHE A 18 10.76 -17.77 -10.87
CA PHE A 18 11.55 -18.37 -9.78
C PHE A 18 10.66 -18.75 -8.58
N THR A 19 11.11 -19.78 -7.88
CA THR A 19 10.35 -20.78 -7.12
C THR A 19 9.87 -20.38 -5.71
N GLN A 20 8.65 -20.87 -5.41
CA GLN A 20 8.08 -21.41 -4.14
C GLN A 20 8.09 -20.61 -2.82
N GLN A 21 6.84 -20.40 -2.32
CA GLN A 21 6.25 -20.44 -0.95
C GLN A 21 7.03 -20.09 0.36
N PRO A 22 6.32 -19.76 1.48
CA PRO A 22 4.88 -19.48 1.65
C PRO A 22 4.54 -18.15 2.38
N MET A 23 3.55 -17.44 1.83
CA MET A 23 2.82 -16.29 2.42
C MET A 23 1.80 -16.72 3.48
N LEU A 24 2.16 -17.61 4.41
CA LEU A 24 1.28 -18.02 5.52
C LEU A 24 1.66 -17.40 6.87
N ASN A 25 2.79 -16.68 6.95
CA ASN A 25 3.34 -16.26 8.23
C ASN A 25 2.93 -14.85 8.69
N MET A 26 2.40 -13.99 7.81
CA MET A 26 2.03 -12.61 8.21
C MET A 26 0.78 -12.51 9.10
N VAL A 27 -0.01 -13.58 9.25
CA VAL A 27 -1.19 -13.59 10.13
C VAL A 27 -0.87 -14.11 11.54
N ARG A 28 0.25 -14.83 11.72
CA ARG A 28 0.57 -15.47 13.01
C ARG A 28 1.41 -14.61 13.96
N THR A 29 2.06 -13.56 13.47
CA THR A 29 3.04 -12.79 14.25
C THR A 29 2.46 -11.73 15.19
N ALA A 30 1.14 -11.58 15.30
CA ALA A 30 0.52 -10.53 16.13
C ALA A 30 0.11 -10.96 17.55
N LEU A 31 0.43 -12.18 18.00
CA LEU A 31 0.10 -12.63 19.36
C LEU A 31 1.30 -13.34 20.01
N LYS A 32 2.20 -12.59 20.63
CA LYS A 32 3.05 -13.08 21.74
C LYS A 32 3.55 -11.90 22.59
N ASP A 33 3.63 -12.18 23.88
CA ASP A 33 4.02 -11.35 25.04
C ASP A 33 2.82 -10.66 25.73
N HIS A 34 2.44 -10.93 26.99
CA HIS A 34 3.23 -11.23 28.19
C HIS A 34 2.42 -12.10 29.19
N LYS A 35 3.04 -13.09 29.85
CA LYS A 35 2.51 -13.78 31.06
C LYS A 35 3.63 -13.94 32.09
N ASP A 36 3.53 -13.24 33.22
CA ASP A 36 3.90 -13.73 34.57
C ASP A 36 3.34 -12.74 35.63
N SER A 37 2.26 -13.10 36.36
CA SER A 37 2.20 -13.71 37.71
C SER A 37 2.16 -12.71 38.88
N LYS A 38 0.98 -12.51 39.50
CA LYS A 38 0.85 -12.48 40.97
C LYS A 38 -0.58 -12.78 41.44
N LYS A 39 -0.63 -13.67 42.43
CA LYS A 39 -1.76 -14.28 43.15
C LYS A 39 -2.44 -13.28 44.08
N ASP A 40 -3.77 -13.27 44.13
CA ASP A 40 -4.53 -13.16 45.39
C ASP A 40 -5.97 -13.69 45.24
N LYS A 41 -6.43 -14.36 46.31
CA LYS A 41 -7.75 -15.00 46.43
C LYS A 41 -8.78 -14.00 46.95
N ALA A 42 -10.00 -14.04 46.43
CA ALA A 42 -11.21 -13.90 47.25
C ALA A 42 -12.42 -14.47 46.49
N SER A 43 -13.19 -15.31 47.20
CA SER A 43 -14.42 -15.93 46.73
C SER A 43 -15.53 -14.90 46.56
N ARG A 44 -16.36 -15.05 45.52
CA ARG A 44 -17.81 -14.94 45.70
C ARG A 44 -18.54 -15.76 44.63
N SER A 45 -19.07 -16.89 45.09
CA SER A 45 -20.04 -17.73 44.38
C SER A 45 -21.23 -16.90 43.92
N MET A 46 -21.59 -17.02 42.64
CA MET A 46 -22.97 -16.92 42.18
C MET A 46 -23.14 -17.94 41.05
N SER A 47 -23.51 -19.15 41.43
CA SER A 47 -24.11 -20.12 40.52
C SER A 47 -25.54 -19.66 40.22
N LEU A 48 -25.85 -19.38 38.96
CA LEU A 48 -27.24 -19.33 38.46
C LEU A 48 -27.32 -20.08 37.12
N THR A 49 -27.62 -21.37 37.26
CA THR A 49 -28.66 -22.13 36.57
C THR A 49 -29.11 -21.69 35.16
N GLY A 50 -28.85 -22.54 34.17
CA GLY A 50 -29.61 -22.64 32.92
C GLY A 50 -28.82 -23.32 31.78
N PRO A 51 -29.22 -24.51 31.26
CA PRO A 51 -28.63 -25.08 30.05
C PRO A 51 -29.30 -24.43 28.83
N GLY A 52 -29.02 -23.16 28.59
CA GLY A 52 -29.30 -22.53 27.30
C GLY A 52 -28.14 -22.86 26.35
N PRO A 53 -28.39 -23.24 25.09
CA PRO A 53 -27.29 -23.42 24.15
C PRO A 53 -26.57 -22.09 24.01
N VAL A 54 -25.32 -22.07 24.49
CA VAL A 54 -24.40 -20.97 24.23
C VAL A 54 -24.33 -20.90 22.70
N LYS A 55 -24.83 -19.81 22.12
CA LYS A 55 -24.66 -19.55 20.69
C LYS A 55 -23.18 -19.29 20.49
N VAL A 56 -22.42 -20.36 20.28
CA VAL A 56 -21.03 -20.29 19.84
C VAL A 56 -21.10 -19.51 18.54
N MET A 57 -20.60 -18.27 18.55
CA MET A 57 -20.38 -17.56 17.31
C MET A 57 -19.35 -18.39 16.55
N GLU A 58 -19.83 -19.09 15.54
CA GLU A 58 -19.01 -19.90 14.66
C GLU A 58 -17.94 -18.99 14.06
N SER A 59 -16.67 -19.38 14.20
CA SER A 59 -15.56 -18.59 13.69
C SER A 59 -15.58 -18.61 12.17
N PHE A 60 -15.45 -17.45 11.53
CA PHE A 60 -15.32 -17.37 10.08
C PHE A 60 -14.07 -18.12 9.58
N THR A 61 -14.25 -18.97 8.56
CA THR A 61 -13.15 -19.63 7.85
C THR A 61 -13.22 -19.31 6.35
N TRP A 62 -12.06 -19.07 5.73
CA TRP A 62 -12.01 -18.82 4.28
C TRP A 62 -12.33 -20.09 3.50
N GLU A 63 -12.02 -21.26 4.04
CA GLU A 63 -12.25 -22.56 3.45
C GLU A 63 -13.75 -22.84 3.26
N GLU A 64 -14.58 -22.58 4.27
CA GLU A 64 -16.04 -22.72 4.17
C GLU A 64 -16.63 -21.67 3.24
N TYR A 65 -16.20 -20.41 3.37
CA TYR A 65 -16.66 -19.33 2.50
C TYR A 65 -16.43 -19.64 1.02
N LEU A 66 -15.20 -20.04 0.66
CA LEU A 66 -14.85 -20.36 -0.73
C LEU A 66 -15.63 -21.57 -1.26
N LYS A 67 -15.91 -22.55 -0.39
CA LYS A 67 -16.75 -23.71 -0.74
C LYS A 67 -18.21 -23.30 -0.97
N ASP A 68 -18.79 -22.55 -0.05
CA ASP A 68 -20.19 -22.12 -0.09
C ASP A 68 -20.46 -21.17 -1.26
N THR A 69 -19.49 -20.29 -1.59
CA THR A 69 -19.58 -19.38 -2.74
C THR A 69 -19.05 -19.99 -4.03
N SER A 70 -18.62 -21.26 -4.03
CA SER A 70 -17.98 -21.93 -5.18
C SER A 70 -16.89 -21.08 -5.84
N SER A 71 -16.10 -20.38 -5.02
CA SER A 71 -15.10 -19.40 -5.45
C SER A 71 -13.69 -19.98 -5.36
N VAL A 72 -12.78 -19.44 -6.16
CA VAL A 72 -11.37 -19.85 -6.21
C VAL A 72 -10.52 -18.70 -5.66
N PRO A 73 -9.58 -18.95 -4.74
CA PRO A 73 -8.67 -17.92 -4.26
C PRO A 73 -7.76 -17.43 -5.40
N ALA A 74 -7.50 -16.12 -5.45
CA ALA A 74 -6.62 -15.55 -6.47
C ALA A 74 -5.22 -16.20 -6.41
N PRO A 75 -4.68 -16.70 -7.54
CA PRO A 75 -3.34 -17.23 -7.60
C PRO A 75 -2.28 -16.22 -7.11
N PRO A 76 -1.16 -16.66 -6.50
CA PRO A 76 -0.08 -15.76 -6.09
C PRO A 76 0.49 -14.90 -7.23
N SER A 77 0.42 -15.39 -8.48
CA SER A 77 0.84 -14.65 -9.67
C SER A 77 -0.01 -13.41 -9.96
N CYS A 78 -1.22 -13.31 -9.41
CA CYS A 78 -2.06 -12.11 -9.53
C CYS A 78 -1.53 -10.93 -8.69
N PHE A 79 -0.61 -11.19 -7.76
CA PHE A 79 -0.05 -10.17 -6.87
C PHE A 79 1.33 -9.76 -7.36
N LYS A 80 1.45 -8.54 -7.88
CA LYS A 80 2.71 -7.99 -8.44
C LYS A 80 3.66 -7.40 -7.38
N GLN A 81 3.25 -7.35 -6.12
CA GLN A 81 4.05 -6.77 -5.05
C GLN A 81 5.25 -7.66 -4.71
N SER A 82 6.40 -7.05 -4.45
CA SER A 82 7.58 -7.78 -3.98
C SER A 82 7.28 -8.51 -2.67
N ARG A 83 7.73 -9.76 -2.56
CA ARG A 83 7.59 -10.57 -1.33
C ARG A 83 8.39 -10.00 -0.16
N ILE A 84 9.54 -9.39 -0.47
CA ILE A 84 10.36 -8.67 0.49
C ILE A 84 10.10 -7.19 0.23
N PRO A 85 9.42 -6.50 1.15
CA PRO A 85 9.23 -5.07 1.02
C PRO A 85 10.60 -4.39 0.89
N PRO A 86 10.76 -3.45 -0.05
CA PRO A 86 11.98 -2.64 -0.16
C PRO A 86 12.28 -1.89 1.16
N SER A 87 13.56 -1.65 1.43
CA SER A 87 13.94 -0.71 2.50
C SER A 87 13.39 0.68 2.18
N ASN A 88 12.91 1.38 3.20
CA ASN A 88 12.50 2.77 3.08
C ASN A 88 13.60 3.67 3.63
N ASP A 89 14.44 4.17 2.73
CA ASP A 89 15.56 5.05 3.07
C ASP A 89 15.23 6.54 2.92
N PHE A 90 13.95 6.88 2.65
CA PHE A 90 13.49 8.27 2.57
C PHE A 90 13.42 8.92 3.95
N LYS A 91 13.53 10.25 3.95
CA LYS A 91 13.35 11.10 5.12
C LYS A 91 12.32 12.19 4.81
N VAL A 92 11.56 12.60 5.82
CA VAL A 92 10.67 13.76 5.71
C VAL A 92 11.49 14.99 5.30
N GLY A 93 10.97 15.75 4.33
CA GLY A 93 11.63 16.91 3.73
C GLY A 93 12.44 16.59 2.46
N MET A 94 12.73 15.31 2.17
CA MET A 94 13.34 14.95 0.89
C MET A 94 12.43 15.28 -0.29
N LYS A 95 13.04 15.58 -1.44
CA LYS A 95 12.33 15.84 -2.70
C LYS A 95 12.56 14.71 -3.70
N LEU A 96 11.56 14.49 -4.55
CA LEU A 96 11.57 13.48 -5.61
C LEU A 96 10.66 13.93 -6.76
N GLU A 97 10.71 13.24 -7.90
CA GLU A 97 9.77 13.41 -9.01
C GLU A 97 8.58 12.45 -8.81
N ALA A 98 7.34 12.94 -8.90
CA ALA A 98 6.14 12.13 -8.74
C ALA A 98 5.09 12.43 -9.80
N ARG A 99 4.39 11.39 -10.25
CA ARG A 99 3.22 11.52 -11.14
C ARG A 99 2.06 12.21 -10.40
N ASP A 100 1.45 13.22 -11.03
CA ASP A 100 0.32 13.95 -10.45
C ASP A 100 -0.94 13.06 -10.39
N PRO A 101 -1.54 12.83 -9.21
CA PRO A 101 -2.79 12.06 -9.08
C PRO A 101 -3.98 12.65 -9.85
N ARG A 102 -3.96 13.95 -10.15
CA ARG A 102 -5.02 14.67 -10.88
C ARG A 102 -4.80 14.66 -12.38
N ASN A 103 -3.56 14.42 -12.82
CA ASN A 103 -3.20 14.28 -14.22
C ASN A 103 -2.06 13.26 -14.39
N SER A 104 -2.42 12.02 -14.73
CA SER A 104 -1.48 10.90 -14.79
C SER A 104 -0.39 11.03 -15.87
N THR A 105 -0.52 11.96 -16.81
CA THR A 105 0.51 12.25 -17.83
C THR A 105 1.54 13.26 -17.35
N SER A 106 1.32 13.91 -16.21
CA SER A 106 2.19 14.93 -15.65
C SER A 106 3.07 14.38 -14.54
N THR A 107 4.34 14.74 -14.56
CA THR A 107 5.29 14.52 -13.47
C THR A 107 5.71 15.86 -12.89
N CYS A 108 5.67 15.98 -11.57
CA CYS A 108 6.02 17.20 -10.84
C CYS A 108 7.05 16.89 -9.75
N ILE A 109 7.70 17.92 -9.21
CA ILE A 109 8.46 17.78 -7.97
C ILE A 109 7.50 17.62 -6.79
N ALA A 110 7.80 16.65 -5.94
CA ALA A 110 7.07 16.40 -4.71
C ALA A 110 8.02 16.34 -3.50
N THR A 111 7.52 16.77 -2.35
CA THR A 111 8.21 16.71 -1.06
C THR A 111 7.62 15.59 -0.20
N VAL A 112 8.49 14.82 0.47
CA VAL A 112 8.10 13.79 1.44
C VAL A 112 7.61 14.45 2.72
N MET A 113 6.32 14.35 2.99
CA MET A 113 5.66 14.93 4.18
C MET A 113 5.58 13.95 5.36
N GLY A 114 5.68 12.64 5.10
CA GLY A 114 5.56 11.62 6.13
C GLY A 114 5.89 10.22 5.63
N LEU A 115 6.14 9.31 6.55
CA LEU A 115 6.50 7.92 6.28
C LEU A 115 5.59 6.98 7.10
N MET A 116 5.16 5.88 6.49
CA MET A 116 4.41 4.82 7.17
C MET A 116 4.79 3.46 6.58
N GLY A 117 5.75 2.78 7.20
CA GLY A 117 6.34 1.56 6.65
C GLY A 117 6.94 1.81 5.27
N ALA A 118 6.50 1.05 4.26
CA ALA A 118 6.91 1.22 2.86
C ALA A 118 6.14 2.31 2.09
N ARG A 119 5.33 3.14 2.78
CA ARG A 119 4.53 4.21 2.16
C ARG A 119 5.10 5.58 2.46
N LEU A 120 5.11 6.43 1.44
CA LEU A 120 5.47 7.84 1.48
C LEU A 120 4.21 8.69 1.36
N ARG A 121 4.03 9.64 2.27
CA ARG A 121 3.05 10.73 2.12
C ARG A 121 3.75 11.86 1.37
N LEU A 122 3.26 12.18 0.18
CA LEU A 122 3.85 13.14 -0.73
C LEU A 122 2.94 14.35 -0.90
N ARG A 123 3.57 15.51 -1.09
CA ARG A 123 2.92 16.76 -1.48
C ARG A 123 3.58 17.29 -2.74
N LEU A 124 2.82 17.61 -3.78
CA LEU A 124 3.38 18.30 -4.95
C LEU A 124 3.81 19.71 -4.56
N ASP A 125 4.96 20.15 -5.01
CA ASP A 125 5.43 21.51 -4.73
C ASP A 125 4.40 22.53 -5.24
N GLY A 126 4.07 23.52 -4.41
CA GLY A 126 3.03 24.51 -4.69
C GLY A 126 1.60 24.07 -4.35
N SER A 127 1.38 22.81 -3.93
CA SER A 127 0.08 22.34 -3.43
C SER A 127 -0.09 22.58 -1.93
N ASP A 128 -1.32 22.49 -1.44
CA ASP A 128 -1.62 22.48 -0.01
C ASP A 128 -1.65 21.06 0.59
N SER A 129 -1.88 20.96 1.91
CA SER A 129 -1.93 19.70 2.65
C SER A 129 -3.15 18.83 2.40
N THR A 130 -4.21 19.39 1.83
CA THR A 130 -5.43 18.64 1.49
C THR A 130 -5.22 17.74 0.27
N ASN A 131 -4.21 18.07 -0.53
CA ASN A 131 -3.82 17.33 -1.74
C ASN A 131 -2.68 16.32 -1.49
N ASP A 132 -2.32 16.04 -0.24
CA ASP A 132 -1.31 15.03 0.07
C ASP A 132 -1.79 13.64 -0.36
N PHE A 133 -0.89 12.85 -0.94
CA PHE A 133 -1.21 11.51 -1.43
C PHE A 133 -0.15 10.50 -1.02
N TRP A 134 -0.54 9.22 -0.98
CA TRP A 134 0.35 8.13 -0.60
C TRP A 134 0.87 7.36 -1.81
N ARG A 135 2.16 7.01 -1.80
CA ARG A 135 2.78 6.08 -2.75
C ARG A 135 3.66 5.08 -2.03
N LEU A 136 3.85 3.91 -2.64
CA LEU A 136 4.83 2.94 -2.17
C LEU A 136 6.24 3.39 -2.62
N VAL A 137 7.25 3.06 -1.83
CA VAL A 137 8.65 3.40 -2.14
C VAL A 137 9.19 2.75 -3.42
N ASP A 138 8.58 1.64 -3.87
CA ASP A 138 8.88 0.95 -5.13
C ASP A 138 7.90 1.28 -6.26
N SER A 139 7.03 2.28 -6.06
CA SER A 139 6.09 2.68 -7.10
C SER A 139 6.83 3.29 -8.29
N ALA A 140 6.50 2.85 -9.50
CA ALA A 140 6.99 3.47 -10.73
C ALA A 140 6.53 4.94 -10.89
N ASP A 141 5.56 5.39 -10.09
CA ASP A 141 5.04 6.75 -10.09
C ASP A 141 5.94 7.74 -9.34
N ILE A 142 6.98 7.26 -8.66
CA ILE A 142 7.97 8.09 -7.97
C ILE A 142 9.36 7.79 -8.52
N GLN A 143 10.16 8.82 -8.73
CA GLN A 143 11.50 8.69 -9.31
C GLN A 143 12.48 9.64 -8.61
N PRO A 144 13.79 9.31 -8.59
CA PRO A 144 14.82 10.24 -8.16
C PRO A 144 14.81 11.51 -9.01
N ILE A 145 15.24 12.64 -8.45
CA ILE A 145 15.32 13.87 -9.23
C ILE A 145 16.35 13.76 -10.37
N GLY A 146 16.02 14.33 -11.51
CA GLY A 146 16.75 14.25 -12.77
C GLY A 146 16.32 13.09 -13.66
N THR A 147 15.25 12.37 -13.34
CA THR A 147 14.82 11.19 -14.12
C THR A 147 14.10 11.63 -15.39
N CYS A 148 13.16 12.57 -15.28
CA CYS A 148 12.52 13.17 -16.45
C CYS A 148 13.56 13.77 -17.42
N GLU A 149 14.51 14.56 -16.92
CA GLU A 149 15.56 15.16 -17.75
C GLU A 149 16.38 14.09 -18.52
N LYS A 150 16.79 13.01 -17.85
CA LYS A 150 17.56 11.91 -18.47
C LYS A 150 16.77 11.19 -19.55
N ASN A 151 15.46 11.08 -19.40
CA ASN A 151 14.59 10.41 -20.36
C ASN A 151 14.14 11.33 -21.51
N GLY A 152 14.43 12.63 -21.43
CA GLY A 152 13.91 13.64 -22.37
C GLY A 152 12.44 14.01 -22.10
N ASP A 153 11.92 13.64 -20.93
CA ASP A 153 10.57 14.00 -20.47
C ASP A 153 10.57 15.39 -19.82
N MET A 154 9.41 16.04 -19.80
CA MET A 154 9.24 17.36 -19.20
C MET A 154 8.65 17.28 -17.78
N LEU A 155 9.31 17.93 -16.83
CA LEU A 155 8.74 18.20 -15.52
C LEU A 155 7.77 19.38 -15.60
N GLN A 156 6.62 19.23 -14.96
CA GLN A 156 5.70 20.35 -14.77
C GLN A 156 6.22 21.26 -13.65
N PRO A 157 6.05 22.59 -13.80
CA PRO A 157 6.41 23.53 -12.75
C PRO A 157 5.59 23.30 -11.48
N PRO A 158 6.06 23.80 -10.33
CA PRO A 158 5.26 23.84 -9.11
C PRO A 158 3.87 24.43 -9.35
N LEU A 159 2.88 23.94 -8.61
CA LEU A 159 1.52 24.43 -8.75
C LEU A 159 1.44 25.89 -8.31
N GLY A 160 0.68 26.70 -9.05
CA GLY A 160 0.51 28.12 -8.75
C GLY A 160 1.64 29.04 -9.22
N THR A 161 2.76 28.51 -9.74
CA THR A 161 3.77 29.30 -10.44
C THR A 161 3.49 29.27 -11.95
N SER A 162 2.61 30.15 -12.42
CA SER A 162 2.35 30.32 -13.84
C SER A 162 3.39 31.24 -14.48
N ASP A 163 4.62 30.77 -14.64
CA ASP A 163 5.62 31.51 -15.44
C ASP A 163 5.68 30.93 -16.86
N VAL A 164 4.83 31.50 -17.73
CA VAL A 164 4.68 31.13 -19.15
C VAL A 164 5.83 31.72 -20.00
N THR A 165 7.03 31.96 -19.47
CA THR A 165 8.05 32.70 -20.24
C THR A 165 9.51 32.31 -19.99
N SER A 166 9.79 31.20 -19.32
CA SER A 166 11.15 30.65 -19.25
C SER A 166 11.24 29.33 -20.01
N PRO A 167 12.23 29.11 -20.91
CA PRO A 167 12.55 27.76 -21.37
C PRO A 167 12.78 26.87 -20.13
N PRO A 168 12.49 25.55 -20.19
CA PRO A 168 12.52 24.68 -19.01
C PRO A 168 13.89 24.78 -18.34
N GLN A 169 14.00 25.67 -17.36
CA GLN A 169 15.22 25.85 -16.64
C GLN A 169 15.28 24.66 -15.72
N LEU A 170 16.33 23.86 -15.90
CA LEU A 170 16.77 22.87 -14.93
C LEU A 170 16.63 23.49 -13.53
N ILE A 171 15.60 23.08 -12.78
CA ILE A 171 15.63 23.25 -11.34
C ILE A 171 16.63 22.20 -10.89
N ARG A 172 17.90 22.62 -10.82
CA ARG A 172 18.99 21.80 -10.27
C ARG A 172 18.53 21.33 -8.90
N ALA A 173 18.30 20.04 -8.73
CA ALA A 173 18.21 19.44 -7.41
C ALA A 173 19.56 19.64 -6.73
N GLY A 174 19.66 20.74 -5.98
CA GLY A 174 20.81 21.05 -5.16
C GLY A 174 20.89 20.06 -4.00
N VAL A 175 22.09 19.49 -3.85
CA VAL A 175 22.59 18.80 -2.65
C VAL A 175 22.65 19.77 -1.48
#